data_AF-A0A060ZGL8-F1
#
_entry.id   AF-A0A060ZGL8-F1
#
_cell.length_a   1.000
_cell.length_b   1.000
_cell.length_c   1.000
_cell.angle_alpha   90.00
_cell.angle_beta   90.00
_cell.angle_gamma   90.00
#
_symmetry.space_group_name_H-M   'P 1'
#
loop_
_entity.id
_entity.type
_entity.pdbx_description
1 polymer ?
#
loop_
_entity_poly.entity_id
_entity_poly.type
_entity_poly.pdbx_seq_one_letter_code
_entity_poly.pdbx_strand_id
1 'polypeptide(L)'
;MLVIHVGFTKIYFNDNSGQPSPSSVVGKGSEFELWSAGYYTAIHFPYQDLTILWDRKTTVHIRVGPHWKGLLSGLCGNFDSVTVNDMTTSSHMEVSNAQGFGDSWALGQVHTQTHT
;
A
#
# COMPACT_ATOMS: atom_id res chain seq x y z
N MET A 1 -12.30 -0.01 4.47
CA MET A 1 -12.06 -0.69 3.19
C MET A 1 -10.56 -0.67 2.93
N LEU A 2 -9.94 -1.84 2.84
CA LEU A 2 -8.54 -1.99 2.41
C LEU A 2 -8.53 -2.61 1.01
N VAL A 3 -7.71 -2.07 0.12
CA VAL A 3 -7.56 -2.59 -1.25
C VAL A 3 -6.09 -2.87 -1.51
N ILE A 4 -5.78 -4.08 -1.98
CA ILE A 4 -4.43 -4.53 -2.30
C ILE A 4 -4.37 -4.83 -3.78
N HIS A 5 -3.48 -4.15 -4.51
CA HIS A 5 -3.22 -4.39 -5.93
C HIS A 5 -1.80 -4.92 -6.11
N VAL A 6 -1.65 -6.11 -6.70
CA VAL A 6 -0.36 -6.72 -7.03
C VAL A 6 -0.45 -7.33 -8.43
N GLY A 7 0.24 -6.75 -9.41
CA GLY A 7 0.13 -7.13 -10.81
C GLY A 7 -1.32 -7.06 -11.30
N PHE A 8 -1.86 -8.19 -11.77
CA PHE A 8 -3.25 -8.31 -12.21
C PHE A 8 -4.24 -8.71 -11.10
N THR A 9 -3.76 -8.89 -9.87
CA THR A 9 -4.58 -9.26 -8.73
C THR A 9 -5.03 -8.02 -7.97
N LYS A 10 -6.32 -7.94 -7.67
CA LYS A 10 -6.97 -6.89 -6.88
C LYS A 10 -7.80 -7.53 -5.78
N ILE A 11 -7.41 -7.35 -4.53
CA ILE A 11 -8.06 -7.92 -3.35
C ILE A 11 -8.74 -6.80 -2.58
N TYR A 12 -10.04 -6.95 -2.33
CA TYR A 12 -10.84 -5.99 -1.57
C TYR A 12 -11.18 -6.56 -0.20
N PHE A 13 -10.91 -5.83 0.87
CA PHE A 13 -11.41 -6.11 2.22
C PHE A 13 -12.41 -5.01 2.59
N ASN A 14 -13.69 -5.33 2.40
CA ASN A 14 -14.80 -4.37 2.56
C ASN A 14 -15.30 -4.25 3.99
N ASP A 15 -15.00 -5.25 4.83
CA ASP A 15 -15.36 -5.31 6.23
C ASP A 15 -14.21 -5.87 7.08
N ASN A 16 -14.43 -5.93 8.40
CA ASN A 16 -13.43 -6.35 9.38
C ASN A 16 -13.38 -7.88 9.58
N SER A 17 -13.94 -8.68 8.67
CA SER A 17 -13.93 -10.15 8.79
C SER A 17 -12.53 -10.75 8.60
N GLY A 18 -11.65 -10.01 7.91
CA GLY A 18 -10.35 -10.50 7.47
C GLY A 18 -10.42 -11.44 6.28
N GLN A 19 -11.59 -11.57 5.64
CA GLN A 19 -11.78 -12.33 4.40
C GLN A 19 -11.90 -11.37 3.21
N PRO A 20 -11.37 -11.74 2.03
CA PRO A 20 -11.58 -10.97 0.81
C PRO A 20 -13.05 -10.91 0.41
N SER A 21 -13.47 -9.77 -0.10
CA SER A 21 -14.79 -9.56 -0.72
C SER A 21 -14.92 -10.42 -1.99
N PRO A 22 -16.12 -10.93 -2.31
CA PRO A 22 -16.40 -11.61 -3.58
C PRO A 22 -16.08 -10.81 -4.84
N SER A 23 -15.96 -9.48 -4.73
CA SER A 23 -15.56 -8.59 -5.84
C SER A 23 -14.04 -8.60 -6.10
N SER A 24 -13.25 -9.34 -5.32
CA SER A 24 -11.82 -9.51 -5.54
C SER A 24 -11.54 -10.24 -6.85
N VAL A 25 -10.56 -9.76 -7.59
CA VAL A 25 -10.13 -10.31 -8.89
C VAL A 25 -8.75 -10.91 -8.71
N VAL A 26 -8.62 -12.22 -8.87
CA VAL A 26 -7.32 -12.90 -8.87
C VAL A 26 -6.86 -13.08 -10.32
N GLY A 27 -5.76 -12.43 -10.67
CA GLY A 27 -5.20 -12.53 -12.02
C GLY A 27 -4.72 -13.95 -12.32
N LYS A 28 -4.88 -14.41 -13.56
CA LYS A 28 -4.39 -15.73 -13.99
C LYS A 28 -2.88 -15.83 -13.73
N GLY A 29 -2.45 -16.87 -13.02
CA GLY A 29 -1.05 -17.09 -12.65
C GLY A 29 -0.55 -16.23 -11.48
N SER A 30 -1.43 -15.47 -10.82
CA SER A 30 -1.10 -14.84 -9.53
C SER A 30 -1.35 -15.84 -8.40
N GLU A 31 -0.36 -16.02 -7.54
CA GLU A 31 -0.47 -16.83 -6.33
C GLU A 31 -0.22 -15.94 -5.12
N PHE A 32 -1.09 -16.06 -4.12
CA PHE A 32 -0.91 -15.44 -2.83
C PHE A 32 -1.47 -16.38 -1.76
N GLU A 33 -0.94 -16.25 -0.56
CA GLU A 33 -1.37 -16.99 0.60
C GLU A 33 -2.11 -16.06 1.54
N LEU A 34 -3.21 -16.55 2.12
CA LEU A 34 -4.01 -15.82 3.10
C LEU A 34 -4.21 -16.70 4.33
N TRP A 35 -3.82 -16.19 5.50
CA TRP A 35 -4.03 -16.90 6.77
C TRP A 35 -4.28 -15.95 7.93
N SER A 36 -4.84 -16.50 9.01
CA SER A 36 -4.97 -15.80 10.28
C SER A 36 -3.67 -15.93 11.08
N ALA A 37 -3.09 -14.81 11.49
CA ALA A 37 -1.89 -14.74 12.32
C ALA A 37 -2.21 -13.96 13.61
N GLY A 38 -2.77 -14.66 14.61
CA GLY A 38 -3.32 -14.01 15.80
C GLY A 38 -4.45 -13.05 15.43
N TYR A 39 -4.32 -11.77 15.82
CA TYR A 39 -5.27 -10.72 15.49
C TYR A 39 -5.19 -10.23 14.03
N TYR A 40 -4.14 -10.60 13.30
CA TYR A 40 -3.92 -10.14 11.95
C TYR A 40 -4.47 -11.12 10.91
N THR A 41 -4.96 -10.59 9.79
CA THR A 41 -4.99 -11.30 8.52
C THR A 41 -3.65 -11.05 7.82
N ALA A 42 -2.95 -12.12 7.48
CA ALA A 42 -1.73 -12.06 6.69
C ALA A 42 -2.06 -12.37 5.22
N ILE A 43 -1.54 -11.53 4.32
CA ILE A 43 -1.62 -11.69 2.87
C ILE A 43 -0.19 -11.70 2.35
N HIS A 44 0.27 -12.83 1.80
CA HIS A 44 1.64 -12.99 1.34
C HIS A 44 1.70 -13.31 -0.15
N PHE A 45 2.54 -12.56 -0.85
CA PHE A 45 2.85 -12.73 -2.26
C PHE A 45 4.31 -13.20 -2.36
N PRO A 46 4.56 -14.53 -2.43
CA PRO A 46 5.91 -15.08 -2.33
C PRO A 46 6.81 -14.66 -3.49
N TYR A 47 6.27 -14.59 -4.72
CA TYR A 47 7.04 -14.17 -5.90
C TYR A 47 7.51 -12.72 -5.83
N GLN A 48 6.78 -11.86 -5.12
CA GLN A 48 7.12 -10.45 -4.94
C GLN A 48 7.85 -10.19 -3.61
N ASP A 49 8.07 -11.21 -2.76
CA ASP A 49 8.56 -11.05 -1.39
C ASP A 49 7.81 -9.93 -0.64
N LEU A 50 6.48 -9.96 -0.72
CA LEU A 50 5.60 -8.95 -0.13
C LEU A 50 4.67 -9.63 0.88
N THR A 51 4.57 -9.05 2.08
CA THR A 51 3.63 -9.48 3.11
C THR A 51 2.88 -8.27 3.66
N ILE A 52 1.56 -8.36 3.67
CA ILE A 52 0.66 -7.40 4.30
C ILE A 52 0.06 -8.06 5.54
N LEU A 53 0.22 -7.43 6.70
CA LEU A 53 -0.45 -7.81 7.93
C LEU A 53 -1.48 -6.74 8.27
N TRP A 54 -2.75 -7.10 8.30
CA TRP A 54 -3.82 -6.18 8.63
C TRP A 54 -4.56 -6.65 9.88
N ASP A 55 -4.70 -5.78 10.88
CA ASP A 55 -5.38 -6.07 12.15
C ASP A 55 -6.92 -6.16 12.04
N ARG A 56 -7.44 -6.13 10.80
CA ARG A 56 -8.88 -6.10 10.48
C ARG A 56 -9.58 -4.83 10.97
N LYS A 57 -8.84 -3.79 11.30
CA LYS A 57 -9.33 -2.48 11.72
C LYS A 57 -8.52 -1.38 11.04
N THR A 58 -7.55 -0.81 11.73
CA THR A 58 -6.86 0.43 11.34
C THR A 58 -5.39 0.22 11.01
N THR A 59 -4.79 -0.88 11.47
CA THR A 59 -3.35 -1.07 11.43
C THR A 59 -2.96 -2.00 10.30
N VAL A 60 -2.13 -1.50 9.39
CA VAL A 60 -1.53 -2.28 8.30
C VAL A 60 -0.02 -2.22 8.44
N HIS A 61 0.63 -3.37 8.49
CA HIS A 61 2.07 -3.49 8.32
C HIS A 61 2.36 -4.06 6.94
N ILE A 62 3.24 -3.39 6.20
CA ILE A 62 3.71 -3.83 4.88
C ILE A 62 5.18 -4.20 5.04
N ARG A 63 5.53 -5.43 4.68
CA ARG A 63 6.89 -5.93 4.64
C ARG A 63 7.24 -6.30 3.22
N VAL A 64 8.41 -5.85 2.77
CA VAL A 64 8.94 -6.09 1.43
C VAL A 64 10.34 -6.67 1.52
N GLY A 65 10.69 -7.48 0.52
CA GLY A 65 12.04 -7.99 0.31
C GLY A 65 13.07 -6.91 0.00
N PRO A 66 14.37 -7.18 0.22
CA PRO A 66 15.45 -6.21 -0.04
C PRO A 66 15.58 -5.81 -1.51
N HIS A 67 15.04 -6.61 -2.44
CA HIS A 67 15.07 -6.29 -3.87
C HIS A 67 14.19 -5.08 -4.24
N TRP A 68 13.30 -4.63 -3.34
CA TRP A 68 12.52 -3.41 -3.49
C TRP A 68 13.25 -2.14 -3.04
N LYS A 69 14.48 -2.25 -2.52
CA LYS A 69 15.24 -1.10 -1.99
C LYS A 69 15.37 0.00 -3.04
N GLY A 70 14.87 1.20 -2.73
CA GLY A 70 14.90 2.37 -3.61
C GLY A 70 13.98 2.28 -4.84
N LEU A 71 13.10 1.26 -4.93
CA LEU A 71 12.15 1.07 -6.04
C LEU A 71 10.70 1.41 -5.64
N LEU A 72 10.48 1.80 -4.38
CA LEU A 72 9.17 2.11 -3.85
C LEU A 72 8.95 3.63 -3.81
N SER A 73 7.67 4.01 -3.70
CA SER A 73 7.25 5.37 -3.44
C SER A 73 5.89 5.37 -2.78
N GLY A 74 5.52 6.48 -2.15
CA GLY A 74 4.25 6.63 -1.45
C GLY A 74 4.43 7.08 0.00
N LEU A 75 3.35 6.98 0.76
CA LEU A 75 3.31 7.40 2.16
C LEU A 75 4.27 6.62 3.08
N CYS A 76 4.75 5.45 2.65
CA CYS A 76 5.74 4.64 3.38
C CYS A 76 7.20 4.97 3.02
N GLY A 77 7.45 6.03 2.24
CA GLY A 77 8.80 6.40 1.78
C GLY A 77 9.26 5.61 0.56
N ASN A 78 10.56 5.73 0.24
CA ASN A 78 11.16 5.12 -0.96
C ASN A 78 11.97 3.84 -0.66
N PHE A 79 12.13 3.51 0.63
CA PHE A 79 12.85 2.34 1.12
C PHE A 79 14.33 2.30 0.67
N ASP A 80 15.04 3.44 0.61
CA ASP A 80 16.47 3.50 0.24
C ASP A 80 17.45 3.50 1.44
N SER A 81 16.92 3.47 2.67
CA SER A 81 17.65 3.60 3.96
C SER A 81 18.08 5.03 4.33
N VAL A 82 17.61 6.06 3.63
CA VAL A 82 17.90 7.48 3.86
C VAL A 82 16.62 8.20 4.30
N THR A 83 16.37 8.26 5.61
CA THR A 83 15.06 8.73 6.13
C THR A 83 14.75 10.21 5.88
N VAL A 84 15.75 11.02 5.51
CA VAL A 84 15.57 12.46 5.26
C VAL A 84 14.82 12.76 3.96
N ASN A 85 14.82 11.83 2.99
CA ASN A 85 14.14 11.99 1.69
C ASN A 85 12.83 11.21 1.58
N ASP A 86 12.38 10.53 2.65
CA ASP A 86 11.17 9.71 2.63
C ASP A 86 9.90 10.53 2.34
N MET A 87 9.92 11.82 2.67
CA MET A 87 8.85 12.76 2.34
C MET A 87 8.98 13.29 0.92
N THR A 88 8.94 12.38 -0.05
CA THR A 88 8.93 12.70 -1.49
C THR A 88 7.49 12.67 -2.03
N THR A 89 7.03 13.76 -2.65
CA THR A 89 5.68 13.88 -3.21
C THR A 89 5.47 12.94 -4.41
N SER A 90 4.21 12.75 -4.80
CA SER A 90 3.86 12.00 -6.03
C SER A 90 4.44 12.59 -7.32
N SER A 91 4.81 13.87 -7.29
CA SER A 91 5.52 14.58 -8.38
C SER A 91 7.05 14.53 -8.26
N HIS A 92 7.59 13.68 -7.38
CA HIS A 92 9.03 13.49 -7.15
C HIS A 92 9.75 14.71 -6.58
N MET A 93 9.07 15.49 -5.71
CA MET A 93 9.69 16.60 -4.99
C MET A 93 9.87 16.26 -3.51
N GLU A 94 11.06 16.47 -2.97
CA GLU A 94 11.32 16.36 -1.54
C GLU A 94 10.72 17.56 -0.79
N VAL A 95 9.97 17.30 0.27
CA VAL A 95 9.31 18.33 1.08
C VAL A 95 9.49 18.05 2.57
N SER A 96 9.46 19.10 3.39
CA SER A 96 9.46 18.99 4.86
C SER A 96 8.07 19.13 5.48
N ASN A 97 7.07 19.51 4.69
CA ASN A 97 5.69 19.68 5.15
C ASN A 97 4.90 18.38 5.01
N ALA A 98 4.45 17.82 6.14
CA ALA A 98 3.72 16.56 6.20
C ALA A 98 2.33 16.61 5.53
N GLN A 99 1.63 17.74 5.64
CA GLN A 99 0.34 17.94 5.01
C GLN A 99 0.48 17.94 3.48
N GLY A 100 1.40 18.74 2.94
CA GLY A 100 1.66 18.79 1.50
C GLY A 100 2.17 17.47 0.93
N PHE A 101 3.01 16.75 1.68
CA PHE A 101 3.42 15.39 1.35
C PHE A 101 2.21 14.44 1.27
N GLY A 102 1.40 14.38 2.32
CA GLY A 102 0.23 13.51 2.40
C GLY A 102 -0.80 13.80 1.30
N ASP A 103 -1.10 15.08 1.07
CA ASP A 103 -2.07 15.52 0.06
C ASP A 103 -1.62 15.12 -1.36
N SER A 104 -0.32 15.15 -1.64
CA SER A 104 0.20 14.76 -2.96
C SER A 104 -0.08 13.30 -3.32
N TRP A 105 -0.27 12.42 -2.33
CA TRP A 105 -0.53 10.99 -2.52
C TRP A 105 -2.02 10.63 -2.45
N ALA A 106 -2.91 11.61 -2.30
CA ALA A 106 -4.34 11.38 -2.30
C ALA A 106 -4.84 10.91 -3.68
N LEU A 107 -5.53 9.77 -3.71
CA LEU A 107 -6.16 9.26 -4.93
C LEU A 107 -7.48 10.00 -5.16
N GLY A 108 -7.66 10.58 -6.36
CA GLY A 108 -8.94 11.17 -6.76
C GLY A 108 -9.19 12.60 -6.30
N GLN A 109 -8.14 13.38 -6.01
CA GLN A 109 -8.32 14.83 -6.00
C GLN A 109 -8.76 15.29 -7.39
N VAL A 110 -10.04 15.65 -7.51
CA VAL A 110 -10.47 16.60 -8.53
C VAL A 110 -9.62 17.84 -8.27
N HIS A 111 -8.77 18.22 -9.22
CA HIS A 111 -8.15 19.53 -9.19
C HIS A 111 -9.27 20.58 -9.16
N THR A 112 -9.69 21.01 -7.97
CA THR A 112 -10.22 22.35 -7.82
C THR A 112 -9.02 23.25 -8.01
N GLN A 113 -8.74 23.62 -9.27
CA GLN A 113 -8.00 24.85 -9.52
C GLN A 113 -8.85 25.98 -8.96
N THR A 114 -8.65 26.30 -7.68
CA THR A 114 -9.06 27.58 -7.12
C THR A 114 -7.87 28.52 -7.19
N HIS A 115 -8.19 29.73 -7.65
CA HIS A 115 -7.40 30.96 -7.73
C HIS A 115 -6.65 31.14 -9.06
N THR A 116 -6.85 32.21 -9.83
CA THR A 116 -7.50 33.53 -9.63
C THR A 116 -7.74 34.16 -10.98
#